data_AF-A0A5N6X2Z7-F1
#
_entry.id   AF-A0A5N6X2Z7-F1
#
_cell.length_a   1.000
_cell.length_b   1.000
_cell.length_c   1.000
_cell.angle_alpha   90.00
_cell.angle_beta   90.00
_cell.angle_gamma   90.00
#
_symmetry.space_group_name_H-M   'P 1'
#
loop_
_entity.id
_entity.type
_entity.pdbx_description
1 polymer ?
#
loop_
_entity_poly.entity_id
_entity_poly.type
_entity_poly.pdbx_seq_one_letter_code
_entity_poly.pdbx_strand_id
1 'polypeptide(L)'
;MKVFQIIAYLTLSANAAHALSTLDPVQSINADAIIAQAKKDNVGALGCEVAITTGLSQTGLKILANKRVPSSQKYKHDDFGSQGDSIGIFQQSARKYKDIACLMKADCSASLFFKDLKTLEGWENMTTKDLVLSVNRGGTPAAFLKYISQARNVCKAGGL
;
A
#
# COMPACT_ATOMS: atom_id res chain seq x y z
N MET A 1 -36.38 4.97 -38.16
CA MET A 1 -36.49 4.64 -36.72
C MET A 1 -35.43 3.59 -36.40
N LYS A 2 -34.70 3.78 -35.29
CA LYS A 2 -33.59 2.96 -34.75
C LYS A 2 -32.24 3.12 -35.45
N VAL A 3 -31.11 3.36 -34.78
CA VAL A 3 -30.70 3.97 -33.50
C VAL A 3 -29.17 3.96 -33.64
N PHE A 4 -28.50 5.10 -33.52
CA PHE A 4 -27.04 5.15 -33.45
C PHE A 4 -26.62 4.64 -32.07
N GLN A 5 -25.97 3.47 -32.01
CA GLN A 5 -25.33 2.99 -30.79
C GLN A 5 -23.90 3.55 -30.78
N ILE A 6 -23.70 4.66 -30.08
CA ILE A 6 -22.38 5.21 -29.79
C ILE A 6 -21.74 4.29 -28.76
N ILE A 7 -20.79 3.45 -29.19
CA ILE A 7 -19.91 2.74 -28.27
C ILE A 7 -18.87 3.75 -27.79
N ALA A 8 -19.08 4.30 -26.60
CA ALA A 8 -18.06 5.05 -25.89
C ALA A 8 -16.99 4.06 -25.41
N TYR A 9 -15.99 3.79 -26.25
CA TYR A 9 -14.75 3.19 -25.80
C TYR A 9 -14.03 4.24 -24.93
N LEU A 10 -14.13 4.11 -23.61
CA LEU A 10 -13.17 4.74 -22.72
C LEU A 10 -11.79 4.21 -23.10
N THR A 11 -11.00 5.02 -23.79
CA THR A 11 -9.58 4.78 -23.97
C THR A 11 -8.93 4.85 -22.60
N LEU A 12 -8.82 3.71 -21.93
CA LEU A 12 -7.85 3.56 -20.85
C LEU A 12 -6.49 3.76 -21.51
N SER A 13 -5.88 4.94 -21.31
CA SER A 13 -4.57 5.26 -21.89
C SER A 13 -3.60 4.12 -21.55
N ALA A 14 -2.85 3.61 -22.53
CA ALA A 14 -1.91 2.50 -22.36
C ALA A 14 -0.96 2.68 -21.15
N ASN A 15 -0.71 3.92 -20.73
CA ASN A 15 0.06 4.25 -19.52
C ASN A 15 -0.52 3.73 -18.20
N ALA A 16 -1.84 3.59 -18.05
CA ALA A 16 -2.45 3.09 -16.81
C ALA A 16 -2.26 1.57 -16.68
N ALA A 17 -2.49 0.81 -17.76
CA ALA A 17 -2.24 -0.63 -17.77
C ALA A 17 -0.75 -0.97 -17.56
N HIS A 18 0.16 -0.06 -17.94
CA HIS A 18 1.60 -0.27 -17.83
C HIS A 18 2.19 -0.05 -16.41
N ALA A 19 1.50 0.68 -15.53
CA ALA A 19 2.05 0.92 -14.19
C ALA A 19 1.87 -0.29 -13.26
N LEU A 20 0.75 -1.00 -13.36
CA LEU A 20 0.59 -2.29 -12.67
C LEU A 20 1.44 -3.39 -13.32
N SER A 21 1.78 -3.29 -14.61
CA SER A 21 2.64 -4.29 -15.27
C SER A 21 4.10 -4.30 -14.77
N THR A 22 4.51 -3.32 -13.96
CA THR A 22 5.82 -3.34 -13.27
C THR A 22 5.81 -4.18 -11.99
N LEU A 23 4.62 -4.54 -11.50
CA LEU A 23 4.42 -5.38 -10.33
C LEU A 23 4.16 -6.83 -10.77
N ASP A 24 4.63 -7.78 -9.98
CA ASP A 24 4.20 -9.17 -10.16
C ASP A 24 2.71 -9.35 -9.77
N PRO A 25 2.08 -10.50 -10.08
CA PRO A 25 0.66 -10.70 -9.77
C PRO A 25 0.30 -10.61 -8.28
N VAL A 26 1.17 -11.07 -7.37
CA VAL A 26 0.94 -10.99 -5.92
C VAL A 26 1.01 -9.54 -5.46
N GLN A 27 2.04 -8.82 -5.91
CA GLN A 27 2.20 -7.40 -5.64
C GLN A 27 1.02 -6.57 -6.16
N SER A 28 0.53 -6.88 -7.35
CA SER A 28 -0.61 -6.20 -7.97
C SER A 28 -1.89 -6.38 -7.14
N ILE A 29 -2.20 -7.60 -6.70
CA ILE A 29 -3.37 -7.88 -5.86
C ILE A 29 -3.31 -7.09 -4.55
N ASN A 30 -2.15 -7.06 -3.91
CA ASN A 30 -1.97 -6.35 -2.66
C ASN A 30 -1.97 -4.82 -2.86
N ALA A 31 -1.42 -4.31 -3.95
CA ALA A 31 -1.48 -2.90 -4.32
C ALA A 31 -2.92 -2.44 -4.57
N ASP A 32 -3.71 -3.23 -5.30
CA ASP A 32 -5.12 -2.94 -5.57
C ASP A 32 -5.94 -2.86 -4.28
N ALA A 33 -5.68 -3.75 -3.32
CA ALA A 33 -6.30 -3.71 -2.00
C ALA A 33 -5.95 -2.42 -1.23
N ILE A 34 -4.69 -1.98 -1.28
CA ILE A 34 -4.24 -0.72 -0.67
C ILE A 34 -4.91 0.48 -1.35
N ILE A 35 -4.97 0.51 -2.68
CA ILE A 35 -5.59 1.60 -3.47
C ILE A 35 -7.08 1.69 -3.17
N ALA A 36 -7.79 0.55 -3.16
CA ALA A 36 -9.20 0.50 -2.82
C ALA A 36 -9.45 1.03 -1.40
N GLN A 37 -8.59 0.67 -0.45
CA GLN A 37 -8.66 1.20 0.90
C GLN A 37 -8.32 2.70 0.98
N ALA A 38 -7.35 3.19 0.20
CA ALA A 38 -7.01 4.61 0.15
C ALA A 38 -8.19 5.47 -0.33
N LYS A 39 -8.96 4.97 -1.31
CA LYS A 39 -10.21 5.59 -1.75
C LYS A 39 -11.25 5.58 -0.63
N LYS A 40 -11.46 4.43 0.01
CA LYS A 40 -12.43 4.27 1.11
C LYS A 40 -12.14 5.19 2.30
N ASP A 41 -10.87 5.39 2.63
CA ASP A 41 -10.44 6.23 3.73
C ASP A 41 -10.22 7.70 3.31
N ASN A 42 -10.49 8.07 2.06
CA ASN A 42 -10.38 9.43 1.53
C ASN A 42 -9.00 10.09 1.78
N VAL A 43 -7.91 9.33 1.59
CA VAL A 43 -6.53 9.87 1.73
C VAL A 43 -5.93 10.37 0.41
N GLY A 44 -6.67 10.23 -0.70
CA GLY A 44 -6.28 10.72 -2.02
C GLY A 44 -4.99 10.10 -2.59
N ALA A 45 -4.47 10.75 -3.62
CA ALA A 45 -3.22 10.36 -4.30
C ALA A 45 -2.03 10.31 -3.34
N LEU A 46 -1.91 11.32 -2.47
CA LEU A 46 -0.80 11.45 -1.52
C LEU A 46 -0.76 10.27 -0.54
N GLY A 47 -1.88 9.94 0.09
CA GLY A 47 -1.94 8.80 1.01
C GLY A 47 -1.65 7.47 0.31
N CYS A 48 -2.16 7.28 -0.91
CA CYS A 48 -1.84 6.11 -1.72
C CYS A 48 -0.33 6.02 -2.01
N GLU A 49 0.29 7.11 -2.48
CA GLU A 49 1.71 7.15 -2.83
C GLU A 49 2.58 6.81 -1.62
N VAL A 50 2.24 7.33 -0.44
CA VAL A 50 2.93 7.06 0.83
C VAL A 50 2.78 5.59 1.26
N ALA A 51 1.58 5.03 1.16
CA ALA A 51 1.34 3.63 1.51
C ALA A 51 2.02 2.66 0.54
N ILE A 52 1.88 2.84 -0.77
CA ILE A 52 2.53 1.96 -1.76
C ILE A 52 4.06 2.08 -1.67
N THR A 53 4.61 3.28 -1.49
CA THR A 53 6.06 3.46 -1.22
C THR A 53 6.48 2.67 0.01
N THR A 54 5.71 2.74 1.09
CA THR A 54 5.99 2.02 2.33
C THR A 54 5.92 0.50 2.12
N GLY A 55 4.87 -0.02 1.50
CA GLY A 55 4.71 -1.45 1.23
C GLY A 55 5.81 -2.02 0.32
N LEU A 56 6.18 -1.30 -0.74
CA LEU A 56 7.31 -1.67 -1.62
C LEU A 56 8.63 -1.73 -0.85
N SER A 57 8.88 -0.75 0.02
CA SER A 57 10.12 -0.67 0.79
C SER A 57 10.25 -1.72 1.90
N GLN A 58 9.14 -2.04 2.58
CA GLN A 58 9.15 -2.92 3.74
C GLN A 58 9.13 -4.40 3.34
N THR A 59 8.34 -4.73 2.31
CA THR A 59 8.02 -6.13 1.99
C THR A 59 8.02 -6.41 0.49
N GLY A 60 8.26 -5.40 -0.34
CA GLY A 60 7.99 -5.53 -1.77
C GLY A 60 6.52 -5.83 -2.04
N LEU A 61 5.60 -5.23 -1.28
CA LEU A 61 4.15 -5.46 -1.32
C LEU A 61 3.69 -6.90 -1.00
N LYS A 62 4.50 -7.67 -0.28
CA LYS A 62 4.11 -9.01 0.20
C LYS A 62 3.52 -8.95 1.61
N ILE A 63 2.56 -9.82 1.92
CA ILE A 63 2.06 -10.02 3.28
C ILE A 63 3.00 -10.99 4.00
N LEU A 64 3.77 -10.50 4.98
CA LEU A 64 4.74 -11.30 5.71
C LEU A 64 4.20 -11.78 7.07
N ALA A 65 4.16 -13.09 7.30
CA ALA A 65 3.96 -13.66 8.64
C ALA A 65 5.27 -13.61 9.45
N ASN A 66 5.22 -13.85 10.76
CA ASN A 66 6.42 -13.86 11.61
C ASN A 66 6.37 -15.03 12.59
N LYS A 67 7.45 -15.84 12.63
CA LYS A 67 7.55 -16.99 13.53
C LYS A 67 7.50 -16.61 15.01
N ARG A 68 7.93 -15.39 15.36
CA ARG A 68 7.84 -14.83 16.72
C ARG A 68 6.44 -14.32 17.07
N VAL A 69 5.53 -14.28 16.09
CA VAL A 69 4.11 -13.98 16.28
C VAL A 69 3.30 -15.16 15.74
N PRO A 70 3.24 -16.31 16.44
CA PRO A 70 2.68 -17.55 15.90
C PRO A 70 1.24 -17.43 15.39
N SER A 71 0.43 -16.53 15.97
CA SER A 71 -0.93 -16.25 15.51
C SER A 71 -1.00 -15.71 14.09
N SER A 72 0.04 -15.01 13.60
CA SER A 72 0.10 -14.48 12.23
C SER A 72 0.13 -15.58 11.17
N GLN A 73 0.70 -16.74 11.49
CA GLN A 73 0.86 -17.87 10.55
C GLN A 73 -0.47 -18.55 10.19
N LYS A 74 -1.54 -18.26 10.94
CA LYS A 74 -2.88 -18.78 10.69
C LYS A 74 -3.59 -18.10 9.52
N TYR A 75 -3.07 -16.98 9.04
CA TYR A 75 -3.64 -16.19 7.95
C TYR A 75 -2.84 -16.41 6.67
N LYS A 76 -3.47 -16.21 5.51
CA LYS A 76 -2.78 -16.24 4.21
C LYS A 76 -1.62 -15.24 4.23
N HIS A 77 -0.44 -15.69 3.83
CA HIS A 77 0.78 -14.88 3.76
C HIS A 77 1.63 -15.35 2.58
N ASP A 78 2.43 -14.42 2.06
CA ASP A 78 3.25 -14.63 0.87
C ASP A 78 4.66 -15.10 1.23
N ASP A 79 5.16 -14.72 2.42
CA ASP A 79 6.48 -15.10 2.92
C ASP A 79 6.59 -14.85 4.45
N PHE A 80 7.78 -15.00 5.03
CA PHE A 80 8.09 -14.74 6.43
C PHE A 80 9.03 -13.54 6.61
N GLY A 81 8.66 -12.65 7.54
CA GLY A 81 9.53 -11.62 8.09
C GLY A 81 10.23 -12.08 9.38
N SER A 82 11.30 -11.38 9.76
CA SER A 82 12.13 -11.70 10.94
C SER A 82 12.36 -10.51 11.89
N GLN A 83 11.90 -9.32 11.52
CA GLN A 83 12.16 -8.08 12.26
C GLN A 83 11.26 -7.95 13.48
N GLY A 84 11.83 -8.15 14.68
CA GLY A 84 11.11 -8.02 15.94
C GLY A 84 9.81 -8.84 15.96
N ASP A 85 8.70 -8.18 16.27
CA ASP A 85 7.33 -8.70 16.22
C ASP A 85 6.50 -8.11 15.08
N SER A 86 7.17 -7.61 14.04
CA SER A 86 6.52 -6.98 12.89
C SER A 86 5.91 -8.03 11.97
N ILE A 87 4.71 -7.75 11.45
CA ILE A 87 3.99 -8.59 10.50
C ILE A 87 3.28 -7.73 9.45
N GLY A 88 2.77 -8.40 8.41
CA GLY A 88 1.95 -7.77 7.37
C GLY A 88 2.76 -6.96 6.37
N ILE A 89 2.03 -6.31 5.46
CA ILE A 89 2.59 -5.61 4.30
C ILE A 89 3.41 -4.36 4.65
N PHE A 90 3.11 -3.72 5.78
CA PHE A 90 3.83 -2.54 6.28
C PHE A 90 4.78 -2.85 7.45
N GLN A 91 4.99 -4.13 7.79
CA GLN A 91 5.80 -4.54 8.95
C GLN A 91 5.38 -3.81 10.24
N GLN A 92 4.08 -3.78 10.50
CA GLN A 92 3.50 -3.18 11.71
C GLN A 92 3.74 -4.09 12.92
N SER A 93 4.16 -3.51 14.05
CA SER A 93 4.44 -4.25 15.29
C SER A 93 3.14 -4.82 15.90
N ALA A 94 3.10 -6.14 16.09
CA ALA A 94 2.00 -6.85 16.75
C ALA A 94 1.80 -6.44 18.22
N ARG A 95 2.81 -5.83 18.87
CA ARG A 95 2.63 -5.20 20.19
C ARG A 95 1.86 -3.90 20.12
N LYS A 96 2.07 -3.07 19.08
CA LYS A 96 1.35 -1.80 18.90
C LYS A 96 -0.08 -2.07 18.42
N TYR A 97 -0.24 -2.93 17.42
CA TYR A 97 -1.52 -3.23 16.80
C TYR A 97 -2.01 -4.62 17.20
N LYS A 98 -3.10 -4.68 17.96
CA LYS A 98 -3.57 -5.94 18.57
C LYS A 98 -4.37 -6.84 17.62
N ASP A 99 -4.94 -6.28 16.56
CA ASP A 99 -5.71 -7.05 15.59
C ASP A 99 -4.78 -7.69 14.54
N ILE A 100 -4.26 -8.87 14.88
CA ILE A 100 -3.37 -9.65 14.01
C ILE A 100 -4.06 -10.03 12.69
N ALA A 101 -5.36 -10.30 12.70
CA ALA A 101 -6.10 -10.65 11.49
C ALA A 101 -6.11 -9.48 10.50
N CYS A 102 -6.29 -8.26 11.01
CA CYS A 102 -6.23 -7.03 10.24
C CYS A 102 -4.83 -6.76 9.68
N LEU A 103 -3.78 -6.93 10.48
CA LEU A 103 -2.40 -6.75 10.02
C LEU A 103 -2.01 -7.71 8.88
N MET A 104 -2.61 -8.90 8.85
CA MET A 104 -2.37 -9.93 7.83
C MET A 104 -3.24 -9.76 6.57
N LYS A 105 -3.91 -8.62 6.39
CA LYS A 105 -4.68 -8.28 5.18
C LYS A 105 -4.25 -6.91 4.66
N ALA A 106 -3.94 -6.81 3.37
CA ALA A 106 -3.38 -5.60 2.77
C ALA A 106 -4.29 -4.36 2.95
N ASP A 107 -5.59 -4.52 2.71
CA ASP A 107 -6.59 -3.47 2.90
C ASP A 107 -6.73 -3.04 4.37
N CYS A 108 -6.86 -4.00 5.29
CA CYS A 108 -7.07 -3.68 6.71
C CYS A 108 -5.81 -3.08 7.35
N SER A 109 -4.64 -3.63 7.04
CA SER A 109 -3.34 -3.07 7.42
C SER A 109 -3.17 -1.64 6.86
N ALA A 110 -3.65 -1.37 5.65
CA ALA A 110 -3.64 -0.03 5.06
C ALA A 110 -4.57 0.93 5.79
N SER A 111 -5.75 0.48 6.21
CA SER A 111 -6.65 1.34 7.00
C SER A 111 -6.02 1.76 8.34
N LEU A 112 -5.32 0.84 9.02
CA LEU A 112 -4.55 1.16 10.22
C LEU A 112 -3.41 2.13 9.94
N PHE A 113 -2.71 1.95 8.81
CA PHE A 113 -1.67 2.87 8.37
C PHE A 113 -2.21 4.27 8.09
N PHE A 114 -3.33 4.39 7.37
CA PHE A 114 -3.97 5.66 7.05
C PHE A 114 -4.52 6.36 8.29
N LYS A 115 -5.01 5.60 9.27
CA LYS A 115 -5.39 6.14 10.57
C LYS A 115 -4.21 6.82 11.24
N ASP A 116 -3.04 6.18 11.26
CA ASP A 116 -1.82 6.76 11.81
C ASP A 116 -1.33 7.96 10.98
N LEU A 117 -1.37 7.88 9.65
CA LEU A 117 -1.00 8.98 8.74
C LEU A 117 -1.79 10.26 9.05
N LYS A 118 -3.11 10.15 9.22
CA LYS A 118 -3.99 11.28 9.53
C LYS A 118 -3.77 11.89 10.92
N THR A 119 -2.99 11.24 11.79
CA THR A 119 -2.60 11.84 13.08
C THR A 119 -1.45 12.83 12.94
N LEU A 120 -0.77 12.86 11.79
CA LEU A 120 0.27 13.84 11.49
C LEU A 120 -0.42 15.15 11.09
N GLU A 121 -0.21 16.20 11.88
CA GLU A 121 -0.79 17.51 11.62
C GLU A 121 -0.30 18.07 10.27
N GLY A 122 -1.26 18.47 9.43
CA GLY A 122 -0.97 19.07 8.11
C GLY A 122 -0.39 18.10 7.08
N TRP A 123 -0.53 16.78 7.28
CA TRP A 123 0.01 15.75 6.38
C TRP A 123 -0.39 15.95 4.93
N GLU A 124 -1.58 16.50 4.67
CA GLU A 124 -2.11 16.79 3.33
C GLU A 124 -1.23 17.77 2.54
N ASN A 125 -0.46 18.61 3.24
CA ASN A 125 0.41 19.62 2.64
C ASN A 125 1.89 19.18 2.60
N MET A 126 2.20 17.99 3.10
CA MET A 126 3.57 17.46 3.12
C MET A 126 3.91 16.73 1.82
N THR A 127 5.21 16.58 1.54
CA THR A 127 5.64 15.75 0.41
C THR A 127 5.55 14.27 0.77
N THR A 128 5.40 13.40 -0.23
CA THR A 128 5.51 11.94 -0.05
C THR A 128 6.81 11.55 0.67
N LYS A 129 7.92 12.23 0.33
CA LYS A 129 9.22 12.02 0.96
C LYS A 129 9.14 12.26 2.46
N ASP A 130 8.60 13.40 2.89
CA ASP A 130 8.55 13.75 4.30
C ASP A 130 7.67 12.78 5.08
N LEU A 131 6.48 12.45 4.54
CA LEU A 131 5.54 11.53 5.17
C LEU A 131 6.11 10.12 5.31
N VAL A 132 6.74 9.58 4.26
CA VAL A 132 7.35 8.25 4.29
C VAL A 132 8.45 8.18 5.36
N LEU A 133 9.24 9.24 5.53
CA LEU A 133 10.25 9.31 6.58
C LEU A 133 9.65 9.51 7.99
N SER A 134 8.51 10.20 8.12
CA SER A 134 7.80 10.35 9.39
C SER A 134 7.20 9.04 9.91
N VAL A 135 6.63 8.23 9.00
CA VAL A 135 5.95 6.96 9.36
C VAL A 135 6.90 5.76 9.44
N ASN A 136 8.04 5.78 8.75
CA ASN A 136 9.03 4.69 8.76
C ASN A 136 10.30 5.03 9.53
N ARG A 137 10.32 4.75 10.83
CA ARG A 137 11.44 5.10 11.73
C ARG A 137 12.61 4.10 11.74
N GLY A 138 12.53 2.99 11.00
CA GLY A 138 13.43 1.84 11.14
C GLY A 138 14.35 1.53 9.94
N GLY A 139 14.40 2.38 8.92
CA GLY A 139 15.22 2.15 7.70
C GLY A 139 15.98 3.39 7.24
N THR A 140 16.78 3.26 6.17
CA THR A 140 17.50 4.41 5.59
C THR A 140 16.59 5.18 4.62
N PRO A 141 16.70 6.51 4.51
CA PRO A 141 15.92 7.29 3.54
C PRO A 141 16.01 6.73 2.11
N ALA A 142 17.22 6.35 1.67
CA ALA A 142 17.43 5.79 0.33
C ALA A 142 16.62 4.51 0.06
N ALA A 143 16.43 3.65 1.07
CA ALA A 143 15.66 2.42 0.92
C ALA A 143 14.18 2.69 0.59
N PHE A 144 13.65 3.81 1.08
CA PHE A 144 12.26 4.22 0.86
C PHE A 144 12.09 5.03 -0.42
N LEU A 145 12.90 6.09 -0.59
CA LEU A 145 12.65 7.12 -1.59
C LEU A 145 12.79 6.62 -3.03
N LYS A 146 13.53 5.52 -3.27
CA LYS A 146 13.67 4.91 -4.60
C LYS A 146 12.35 4.41 -5.20
N TYR A 147 11.33 4.14 -4.36
CA TYR A 147 10.05 3.61 -4.82
C TYR A 147 8.98 4.67 -5.11
N ILE A 148 9.23 5.95 -4.79
CA ILE A 148 8.23 7.02 -4.92
C ILE A 148 7.67 7.13 -6.35
N SER A 149 8.55 7.08 -7.36
CA SER A 149 8.13 7.18 -8.76
C SER A 149 7.25 5.99 -9.18
N GLN A 150 7.63 4.78 -8.76
CA GLN A 150 6.86 3.56 -9.02
C GLN A 150 5.49 3.62 -8.31
N ALA A 151 5.47 4.02 -7.04
CA ALA A 151 4.25 4.15 -6.24
C ALA A 151 3.26 5.13 -6.87
N ARG A 152 3.75 6.29 -7.34
CA ARG A 152 2.92 7.27 -8.05
C ARG A 152 2.25 6.69 -9.28
N ASN A 153 3.01 5.97 -10.10
CA ASN A 153 2.47 5.35 -11.30
C ASN A 153 1.41 4.29 -10.96
N VAL A 154 1.68 3.46 -9.94
CA VAL A 154 0.74 2.44 -9.44
C VAL A 154 -0.57 3.08 -8.96
N CYS A 155 -0.50 4.14 -8.12
CA CYS A 155 -1.69 4.86 -7.66
C CYS A 155 -2.47 5.49 -8.81
N LYS A 156 -1.77 6.13 -9.76
CA LYS A 156 -2.37 6.74 -10.95
C LYS A 156 -3.13 5.72 -11.80
N ALA A 157 -2.54 4.54 -12.01
CA ALA A 157 -3.21 3.45 -12.71
C ALA A 157 -4.43 2.92 -11.96
N GLY A 158 -4.36 2.91 -10.63
CA GLY A 158 -5.49 2.63 -9.75
C GLY A 158 -6.55 3.73 -9.69
N GLY A 159 -6.36 4.87 -10.37
CA GLY A 159 -7.29 5.99 -10.39
C GLY A 159 -7.19 6.90 -9.16
N LEU A 160 -5.99 7.06 -8.59
CA LEU A 160 -5.64 8.05 -7.56
C LEU A 160 -4.47 8.93 -8.01
#